data_AF-A0A2K3LYP3-F1
#
_entry.id   AF-A0A2K3LYP3-F1
#
_cell.length_a   1.000
_cell.length_b   1.000
_cell.length_c   1.000
_cell.angle_alpha   90.00
_cell.angle_beta   90.00
_cell.angle_gamma   90.00
#
_symmetry.space_group_name_H-M   'P 1'
#
loop_
_entity.id
_entity.type
_entity.pdbx_description
1 polymer ?
#
loop_
_entity_poly.entity_id
_entity_poly.type
_entity_poly.pdbx_seq_one_letter_code
_entity_poly.pdbx_strand_id
1 'polypeptide(L)' 'SCTKVAMDFVSPENVGECFRLTEEFRKLPINHMSAEDKLEVKKMIVYAMLDLLKKFEEARSGETKVQK' A
#
# COMPACT_ATOMS: atom_id res chain seq x y z
N SER A 1 27.40 11.82 20.53
CA SER A 1 26.59 12.08 19.32
C SER A 1 25.70 10.87 19.08
N CYS A 2 24.40 11.02 18.83
CA CYS A 2 23.47 9.92 18.56
C CYS A 2 22.49 10.33 17.45
N THR A 3 22.28 9.45 16.46
CA THR A 3 21.33 9.64 15.36
C THR A 3 20.22 8.60 15.48
N LYS A 4 18.96 9.04 15.49
CA LYS A 4 17.80 8.15 15.53
C LYS A 4 17.26 7.96 14.11
N VAL A 5 17.22 6.71 13.67
CA VAL A 5 16.61 6.31 12.38
C VAL A 5 15.33 5.54 12.70
N ALA A 6 14.24 5.93 12.06
CA ALA A 6 12.95 5.27 12.16
C ALA A 6 12.37 5.10 10.75
N MET A 7 11.54 4.07 10.58
CA MET A 7 10.81 3.78 9.34
C MET A 7 9.39 3.37 9.72
N ASP A 8 8.41 3.98 9.07
CA ASP A 8 7.00 3.68 9.28
C ASP A 8 6.55 2.60 8.28
N PHE A 9 5.77 1.62 8.75
CA PHE A 9 5.19 0.57 7.91
C PHE A 9 3.78 0.20 8.39
N VAL A 10 3.01 -0.44 7.50
CA VAL A 10 1.68 -1.00 7.79
C VAL A 10 1.71 -2.48 7.45
N SER A 11 1.31 -3.33 8.39
CA SER A 11 1.19 -4.76 8.11
C SER A 11 -0.03 -5.02 7.21
N PRO A 12 0.00 -6.05 6.35
CA PRO A 12 -1.10 -6.35 5.42
C PRO A 12 -2.47 -6.48 6.11
N GLU A 13 -2.49 -7.07 7.30
CA GLU A 13 -3.69 -7.32 8.09
C GLU A 13 -4.32 -6.02 8.61
N ASN A 14 -3.51 -4.97 8.78
CA ASN A 14 -3.94 -3.70 9.35
C ASN A 14 -4.18 -2.62 8.27
N VAL A 15 -4.04 -2.94 6.98
CA VAL A 15 -4.25 -1.98 5.88
C VAL A 15 -5.65 -1.38 5.90
N GLY A 16 -6.67 -2.18 6.20
CA GLY A 16 -8.06 -1.70 6.29
C GLY A 16 -8.26 -0.68 7.43
N GLU A 17 -7.69 -0.95 8.59
CA GLU A 17 -7.72 -0.03 9.74
C GLU A 17 -6.91 1.23 9.47
N CYS A 18 -5.73 1.11 8.85
CA CYS A 18 -4.93 2.25 8.47
C CYS A 18 -5.66 3.14 7.46
N PHE A 19 -6.32 2.53 6.46
CA PHE A 19 -7.15 3.25 5.50
C PHE A 19 -8.29 4.02 6.18
N ARG A 20 -8.99 3.40 7.13
CA ARG A 20 -10.03 4.07 7.93
C ARG A 20 -9.48 5.28 8.69
N LEU A 21 -8.34 5.12 9.36
CA LEU A 21 -7.68 6.21 10.09
C LEU A 21 -7.22 7.34 9.16
N THR A 22 -6.72 7.02 7.96
CA THR A 22 -6.36 8.03 6.94
C THR A 22 -7.55 8.91 6.59
N GLU A 23 -8.76 8.35 6.47
CA GLU A 23 -9.97 9.13 6.19
C GLU A 23 -10.39 10.00 7.38
N GLU A 24 -10.19 9.55 8.61
CA GLU A 24 -10.43 10.39 9.81
C GLU A 24 -9.43 11.53 9.92
N PHE A 25 -8.14 11.30 9.62
CA PHE A 25 -7.12 12.35 9.64
C PHE A 25 -7.33 13.41 8.56
N ARG A 26 -7.92 13.05 7.41
CA ARG A 26 -8.29 14.00 6.36
C ARG A 26 -9.40 14.98 6.77
N LYS A 27 -10.16 14.68 7.83
CA LYS A 27 -11.15 15.60 8.41
C LYS A 27 -10.51 16.64 9.33
N LEU A 28 -9.24 16.45 9.72
CA LEU A 28 -8.54 17.41 10.56
C LEU A 28 -8.27 18.71 9.77
N PRO A 29 -8.11 19.86 10.47
CA PRO A 29 -7.74 21.11 9.82
C PRO A 29 -6.47 20.97 8.98
N ILE A 30 -6.39 21.71 7.87
CA ILE A 30 -5.29 21.64 6.88
C ILE A 30 -3.90 21.80 7.51
N ASN A 31 -3.80 22.53 8.62
CA ASN A 31 -2.52 22.80 9.30
C ASN A 31 -2.19 21.79 10.42
N HIS A 32 -2.98 20.73 10.58
CA HIS A 32 -2.73 19.73 11.60
C HIS A 32 -1.67 18.72 11.11
N MET A 33 -0.60 18.51 11.89
CA MET A 33 0.51 17.62 11.48
C MET A 33 0.08 16.19 11.13
N SER A 34 -0.97 15.68 11.78
CA SER A 34 -1.51 14.34 11.49
C SER A 34 -2.37 14.25 10.23
N ALA A 35 -2.75 15.38 9.62
CA ALA A 35 -3.51 15.40 8.36
C ALA A 35 -2.63 15.07 7.14
N GLU A 36 -1.30 15.10 7.31
CA GLU A 36 -0.34 14.72 6.29
C GLU A 36 -0.44 13.23 5.95
N ASP A 37 -0.55 12.91 4.65
CA ASP A 37 -0.59 11.53 4.15
C ASP A 37 0.82 10.93 4.12
N LYS A 38 1.30 10.49 5.29
CA LYS A 38 2.69 10.00 5.47
C LYS A 38 2.95 8.63 4.88
N LEU A 39 1.95 7.75 4.88
CA LEU A 39 2.07 6.35 4.49
C LEU A 39 1.57 6.07 3.08
N GLU A 40 0.72 6.94 2.50
CA GLU A 40 0.18 6.79 1.15
C GLU A 40 -0.49 5.43 0.89
N VAL A 41 -1.25 4.92 1.86
CA VAL A 41 -1.86 3.57 1.86
C VAL A 41 -2.67 3.28 0.59
N LYS A 42 -3.36 4.30 0.05
CA LYS A 42 -4.13 4.16 -1.20
C LYS A 42 -3.24 3.79 -2.39
N LYS A 43 -2.03 4.38 -2.48
CA LYS A 43 -1.07 4.02 -3.53
C LYS A 43 -0.58 2.60 -3.36
N MET A 44 -0.26 2.19 -2.13
CA MET A 44 0.18 0.82 -1.84
C MET A 44 -0.85 -0.21 -2.31
N ILE A 45 -2.15 0.03 -2.05
CA ILE A 45 -3.24 -0.85 -2.50
C ILE A 45 -3.30 -0.93 -4.03
N VAL A 46 -3.23 0.21 -4.72
CA VAL A 46 -3.25 0.25 -6.20
C VAL A 46 -2.06 -0.52 -6.78
N TYR A 47 -0.85 -0.31 -6.27
CA TYR A 47 0.33 -1.03 -6.74
C TYR A 47 0.27 -2.53 -6.44
N ALA A 48 -0.26 -2.94 -5.28
CA ALA A 48 -0.46 -4.34 -4.96
C ALA A 48 -1.44 -5.01 -5.94
N MET A 49 -2.52 -4.32 -6.32
CA MET A 49 -3.47 -4.81 -7.33
C MET A 49 -2.85 -4.90 -8.72
N LEU A 50 -2.08 -3.90 -9.15
CA LEU A 50 -1.38 -3.91 -10.43
C LEU A 50 -0.36 -5.06 -10.51
N ASP A 51 0.39 -5.30 -9.43
CA ASP A 51 1.34 -6.40 -9.34
C ASP A 51 0.63 -7.76 -9.41
N LEU A 52 -0.51 -7.92 -8.73
CA LEU A 52 -1.34 -9.13 -8.83
C LEU A 52 -1.86 -9.36 -10.25
N LEU A 53 -2.38 -8.33 -10.92
CA LEU A 53 -2.88 -8.44 -12.30
C LEU A 53 -1.75 -8.84 -13.26
N LYS A 54 -0.59 -8.21 -13.14
CA LYS A 54 0.60 -8.56 -13.93
C LYS A 54 0.98 -10.03 -13.74
N LYS A 55 1.01 -10.51 -12.49
CA LYS A 55 1.30 -11.92 -12.18
C LYS A 55 0.25 -12.87 -12.76
N PHE A 56 -1.03 -12.49 -12.76
CA PHE A 56 -2.08 -13.28 -13.40
C PHE A 56 -1.94 -13.31 -14.93
N GLU A 57 -1.57 -12.19 -15.57
CA GLU A 57 -1.32 -12.14 -17.02
C GLU A 57 -0.11 -12.98 -17.43
N GLU A 58 0.96 -12.95 -16.63
CA GLU A 58 2.14 -13.80 -16.82
C GLU A 58 1.78 -15.28 -16.66
N ALA A 59 1.02 -15.64 -15.62
CA ALA A 59 0.56 -17.01 -15.40
C ALA A 59 -0.31 -17.52 -16.57
N ARG A 60 -1.23 -16.69 -17.06
CA ARG A 60 -2.09 -17.00 -18.22
C ARG A 60 -1.29 -17.12 -19.52
N SER A 61 -0.22 -16.34 -19.67
CA SER A 61 0.68 -16.42 -20.83
C SER A 61 1.60 -17.65 -20.78
N GLY A 62 1.77 -18.25 -19.60
CA GLY A 62 2.52 -19.50 -19.38
C GLY A 62 1.76 -20.78 -19.73
N GLU A 63 0.43 -20.74 -19.95
CA GLU A 63 -0.39 -21.93 -20.26
C GLU A 63 -0.28 -22.41 -21.72
N THR A 64 0.59 -21.82 -22.55
CA THR A 64 0.86 -22.29 -23.93
C THR A 64 2.14 -23.13 -24.04
N LYS A 65 2.38 -24.05 -23.10
CA LYS A 65 3.26 -25.21 -23.34
C LYS A 65 2.60 -26.46 -22.78
N VAL A 66 1.61 -26.96 -23.51
CA VAL A 66 1.30 -28.39 -23.53
C VAL A 66 2.60 -29.08 -23.96
N GLN A 67 3.33 -29.64 -23.01
CA GLN A 67 4.43 -30.55 -23.29
C GLN A 67 3.83 -31.79 -23.97
N LYS A 68 4.16 -31.94 -25.25
CA LYS A 68 4.05 -33.18 -26.01
C LYS A 68 5.47 -33.60 -26.42
#